data_AF-A0A843JLW3-F1
#
_entry.id   AF-A0A843JLW3-F1
#
_cell.length_a   1.000
_cell.length_b   1.000
_cell.length_c   1.000
_cell.angle_alpha   90.00
_cell.angle_beta   90.00
_cell.angle_gamma   90.00
#
_symmetry.space_group_name_H-M   'P 1'
#
loop_
_entity.id
_entity.type
_entity.pdbx_description
1 polymer ?
#
loop_
_entity_poly.entity_id
_entity_poly.type
_entity_poly.pdbx_seq_one_letter_code
_entity_poly.pdbx_strand_id
1 'polypeptide(L)'
;MYNPTSSSFIDPLFDANRCGSLPFDARLNHLAEFLARDDRIACVSILDGDALDDLKAEEECVQATGGMEYENRALRDCFGKDAVICLFCDGFLEEPHEITIAMEDSSGNRIGHDVPKCMMAEYETRKDAVWIASNFLVYPNIRQMSEAKVVILPQSLRLLDGIAGVSDVVSFYTCTSADIMLKRRYMERYEPSMCTLIAGFDFENGKH
;
A
#
# COMPACT_ATOMS: atom_id res chain seq x y z
N MET A 1 -4.97 18.87 -44.76
CA MET A 1 -3.71 19.54 -44.40
C MET A 1 -3.78 19.84 -42.92
N TYR A 2 -3.00 19.11 -42.13
CA TYR A 2 -2.90 19.28 -40.68
C TYR A 2 -1.55 19.96 -40.43
N ASN A 3 -1.56 21.10 -39.75
CA ASN A 3 -0.37 21.90 -39.48
C ASN A 3 0.09 21.63 -38.02
N PRO A 4 1.28 21.05 -37.78
CA PRO A 4 1.72 20.70 -36.44
C PRO A 4 2.77 21.71 -35.94
N THR A 5 2.36 22.72 -35.17
CA THR A 5 3.29 23.50 -34.34
C THR A 5 2.55 24.20 -33.21
N SER A 6 2.66 23.65 -32.00
CA SER A 6 2.92 24.44 -30.80
C SER A 6 3.36 23.48 -29.70
N SER A 7 4.68 23.33 -29.58
CA SER A 7 5.32 22.87 -28.37
C SER A 7 5.00 23.85 -27.24
N SER A 8 4.33 23.39 -26.20
CA SER A 8 4.38 24.02 -24.89
C SER A 8 4.98 23.01 -23.92
N PHE A 9 6.29 23.16 -23.76
CA PHE A 9 7.08 22.83 -22.58
C PHE A 9 6.26 22.28 -21.40
N ILE A 10 6.44 20.98 -21.13
CA ILE A 10 6.08 20.38 -19.86
C ILE A 10 7.09 20.91 -18.84
N ASP A 11 6.60 21.63 -17.85
CA ASP A 11 7.37 22.22 -16.75
C ASP A 11 7.89 21.09 -15.85
N PRO A 12 9.21 20.85 -15.74
CA PRO A 12 9.77 19.79 -14.92
C PRO A 12 10.14 20.36 -13.55
N LEU A 13 9.14 20.64 -12.75
CA LEU A 13 9.30 21.01 -11.34
C LEU A 13 8.33 20.16 -10.54
N PHE A 14 8.91 19.30 -9.71
CA PHE A 14 8.24 18.69 -8.57
C PHE A 14 7.50 19.79 -7.81
N ASP A 15 6.18 19.86 -7.97
CA ASP A 15 5.36 20.89 -7.37
C ASP A 15 5.05 20.47 -5.92
N ALA A 16 6.00 20.78 -5.03
CA ALA A 16 5.84 20.67 -3.59
C ALA A 16 4.60 21.43 -3.06
N ASN A 17 3.90 22.21 -3.90
CA ASN A 17 2.63 22.87 -3.61
C ASN A 17 1.39 22.00 -3.85
N ARG A 18 1.46 20.67 -3.98
CA ARG A 18 0.24 19.82 -4.02
C ARG A 18 -0.15 19.20 -2.69
N CYS A 19 0.74 19.32 -1.72
CA CYS A 19 0.68 18.69 -0.41
C CYS A 19 0.65 19.81 0.63
N GLY A 20 -0.35 19.83 1.52
CA GLY A 20 -0.33 20.77 2.64
C GLY A 20 0.93 20.49 3.47
N SER A 21 1.88 21.42 3.49
CA SER A 21 3.23 21.17 4.00
C SER A 21 3.22 20.69 5.46
N LEU A 22 3.51 19.42 5.69
CA LEU A 22 3.96 18.93 7.00
C LEU A 22 5.50 18.87 7.01
N PRO A 23 6.16 19.35 8.08
CA PRO A 23 7.61 19.32 8.14
C PRO A 23 8.09 17.87 8.26
N PHE A 24 8.82 17.40 7.23
CA PHE A 24 9.64 16.20 7.39
C PHE A 24 10.69 16.45 8.46
N ASP A 25 10.89 15.46 9.35
CA ASP A 25 12.07 15.43 10.21
C ASP A 25 13.33 15.53 9.33
N ALA A 26 14.36 16.24 9.76
CA ALA A 26 15.63 16.35 9.03
C ALA A 26 16.21 14.96 8.65
N ARG A 27 15.93 13.93 9.47
CA ARG A 27 16.28 12.52 9.21
C ARG A 27 15.63 11.94 7.95
N LEU A 28 14.51 12.52 7.51
CA LEU A 28 13.68 12.04 6.41
C LEU A 28 13.76 12.91 5.15
N ASN A 29 14.53 14.00 5.17
CA ASN A 29 14.69 14.86 3.99
C ASN A 29 15.21 14.08 2.77
N HIS A 30 16.16 13.15 2.98
CA HIS A 30 16.68 12.33 1.88
C HIS A 30 15.63 11.39 1.29
N LEU A 31 14.77 10.81 2.15
CA LEU A 31 13.65 9.98 1.72
C LEU A 31 12.65 10.81 0.91
N ALA A 32 12.28 12.00 1.39
CA ALA A 32 11.38 12.90 0.68
C ALA A 32 11.95 13.31 -0.69
N GLU A 33 13.23 13.70 -0.75
CA GLU A 33 13.92 14.03 -2.01
C GLU A 33 14.01 12.84 -2.97
N PHE A 34 14.18 11.62 -2.45
CA PHE A 34 14.20 10.40 -3.26
C PHE A 34 12.82 10.11 -3.85
N LEU A 35 11.78 10.08 -3.02
CA LEU A 35 10.40 9.85 -3.43
C LEU A 35 9.91 10.92 -4.42
N ALA A 36 10.40 12.15 -4.26
CA ALA A 36 10.09 13.26 -5.13
C ALA A 36 10.54 13.08 -6.59
N ARG A 37 11.45 12.13 -6.85
CA ARG A 37 11.95 11.84 -8.21
C ARG A 37 11.09 10.84 -8.97
N ASP A 38 10.18 10.14 -8.29
CA ASP A 38 9.23 9.24 -8.93
C ASP A 38 8.01 10.05 -9.39
N ASP A 39 7.83 10.17 -10.71
CA ASP A 39 6.76 10.95 -11.33
C ASP A 39 5.36 10.39 -11.08
N ARG A 40 5.27 9.13 -10.61
CA ARG A 40 4.01 8.51 -10.19
C ARG A 40 3.60 8.95 -8.79
N ILE A 41 4.49 9.55 -8.00
CA ILE A 41 4.20 10.00 -6.63
C ILE A 41 3.86 11.49 -6.66
N ALA A 42 2.59 11.81 -6.40
CA ALA A 42 2.09 13.18 -6.44
C ALA A 42 2.30 13.95 -5.13
N CYS A 43 2.25 13.27 -3.99
CA CYS A 43 2.41 13.88 -2.66
C CYS A 43 2.81 12.80 -1.65
N VAL A 44 3.68 13.19 -0.72
CA VAL A 44 4.14 12.37 0.40
C VAL A 44 3.85 13.14 1.69
N SER A 45 3.25 12.49 2.67
CA SER A 45 3.01 13.07 3.99
C SER A 45 3.39 12.09 5.09
N ILE A 46 3.95 12.60 6.18
CA ILE A 46 4.11 11.82 7.41
C ILE A 46 2.74 11.81 8.12
N LEU A 47 2.29 10.64 8.56
CA LEU A 47 1.07 10.54 9.35
C LEU A 47 1.37 10.90 10.81
N ASP A 48 0.62 11.90 11.31
CA ASP A 48 0.60 12.25 12.72
C ASP A 48 -0.34 11.30 13.49
N GLY A 49 -0.35 11.40 14.83
CA GLY A 49 -1.17 10.54 15.69
C GLY A 49 -2.67 10.59 15.35
N ASP A 50 -3.19 11.79 15.08
CA ASP A 50 -4.61 11.97 14.73
C ASP A 50 -4.94 11.28 13.39
N ALA A 51 -4.09 11.44 12.38
CA ALA A 51 -4.27 10.81 11.09
C ALA A 51 -4.11 9.28 11.13
N LEU A 52 -3.23 8.77 12.00
CA LEU A 52 -3.10 7.33 12.26
C LEU A 52 -4.36 6.78 12.92
N ASP A 53 -4.92 7.47 13.91
CA ASP A 53 -6.16 7.06 14.57
C ASP A 53 -7.34 7.07 13.59
N ASP A 54 -7.46 8.11 12.76
CA ASP A 54 -8.48 8.21 11.71
C ASP A 54 -8.32 7.09 10.66
N LEU A 55 -7.10 6.84 10.18
CA LEU A 55 -6.79 5.76 9.24
C LEU A 55 -7.19 4.40 9.82
N LYS A 56 -6.83 4.15 11.08
CA LYS A 56 -7.17 2.91 11.76
C LYS A 56 -8.67 2.72 11.87
N ALA A 57 -9.41 3.75 12.26
CA ALA A 57 -10.86 3.68 12.37
C ALA A 57 -11.53 3.38 11.02
N GLU A 58 -11.04 3.98 9.93
CA GLU A 58 -11.56 3.72 8.58
C GLU A 58 -11.25 2.30 8.09
N GLU A 59 -10.04 1.80 8.34
CA GLU A 59 -9.63 0.44 7.96
C GLU A 59 -10.34 -0.65 8.78
N GLU A 60 -10.57 -0.42 10.08
CA GLU A 60 -11.27 -1.38 10.95
C GLU A 60 -12.78 -1.47 10.67
N CYS A 61 -13.37 -0.45 10.02
CA CYS A 61 -14.77 -0.46 9.60
C CYS A 61 -15.04 -1.32 8.35
N VAL A 62 -13.99 -1.82 7.69
CA VAL A 62 -14.13 -2.58 6.45
C VAL A 62 -14.76 -3.94 6.75
N GLN A 63 -15.76 -4.31 5.94
CA GLN A 63 -16.28 -5.67 5.89
C GLN A 63 -15.95 -6.26 4.53
N ALA A 64 -15.45 -7.50 4.52
CA ALA A 64 -15.26 -8.22 3.28
C ALA A 64 -16.62 -8.62 2.68
N THR A 65 -16.63 -8.88 1.38
CA THR A 65 -17.85 -9.28 0.67
C THR A 65 -18.43 -10.56 1.28
N GLY A 66 -19.76 -10.64 1.38
CA GLY A 66 -20.44 -11.80 1.97
C GLY A 66 -20.45 -11.82 3.49
N GLY A 67 -20.07 -10.71 4.14
CA GLY A 67 -20.09 -10.58 5.61
C GLY A 67 -18.92 -11.28 6.30
N MET A 68 -17.90 -11.68 5.55
CA MET A 68 -16.67 -12.22 6.12
C MET A 68 -15.95 -11.12 6.92
N GLU A 69 -15.34 -11.54 8.03
CA GLU A 69 -14.47 -10.66 8.81
C GLU A 69 -13.28 -10.20 7.95
N TYR A 70 -12.79 -9.00 8.24
CA TYR A 70 -11.65 -8.38 7.59
C TYR A 70 -10.58 -8.09 8.65
N GLU A 71 -9.34 -8.47 8.38
CA GLU A 71 -8.19 -8.17 9.22
C GLU A 71 -7.07 -7.54 8.37
N ASN A 72 -6.71 -6.29 8.65
CA ASN A 72 -5.55 -5.67 8.02
C ASN A 72 -4.30 -5.85 8.90
N ARG A 73 -3.50 -6.90 8.64
CA ARG A 73 -2.23 -7.13 9.35
C ARG A 73 -1.16 -6.15 8.93
N ALA A 74 -1.15 -5.73 7.67
CA ALA A 74 -0.22 -4.73 7.17
C ALA A 74 -0.36 -3.39 7.91
N LEU A 75 -1.58 -2.96 8.20
CA LEU A 75 -1.86 -1.79 9.03
C LEU A 75 -1.24 -1.92 10.42
N ARG A 76 -1.47 -3.05 11.10
CA ARG A 76 -0.92 -3.31 12.44
C ARG A 76 0.60 -3.25 12.43
N ASP A 77 1.22 -3.84 11.43
CA ASP A 77 2.67 -3.91 11.30
C ASP A 77 3.25 -2.52 10.97
N CYS A 78 2.60 -1.75 10.08
CA CYS A 78 2.99 -0.35 9.80
C CYS A 78 2.94 0.51 11.07
N PHE A 79 1.92 0.33 11.92
CA PHE A 79 1.74 1.14 13.14
C PHE A 79 2.74 0.80 14.24
N GLY A 80 3.40 -0.37 14.14
CA GLY A 80 4.49 -0.75 15.02
C GLY A 80 5.84 -0.11 14.67
N LYS A 81 5.91 0.69 13.59
CA LYS A 81 7.14 1.27 13.05
C LYS A 81 7.47 2.64 13.64
N ASP A 82 8.75 3.01 13.55
CA ASP A 82 9.21 4.32 14.00
C ASP A 82 8.57 5.49 13.25
N ALA A 83 8.29 5.32 11.95
CA ALA A 83 7.64 6.32 11.13
C ALA A 83 6.64 5.66 10.15
N VAL A 84 5.56 6.38 9.87
CA VAL A 84 4.55 5.98 8.88
C VAL A 84 4.33 7.13 7.91
N ILE A 85 4.47 6.85 6.63
CA ILE A 85 4.22 7.79 5.54
C ILE A 85 3.01 7.37 4.72
N CYS A 86 2.40 8.38 4.11
CA CYS A 86 1.30 8.27 3.18
C CYS A 86 1.78 8.78 1.81
N LEU A 87 1.57 7.97 0.78
CA LEU A 87 1.98 8.21 -0.61
C LEU A 87 0.74 8.26 -1.49
N PHE A 88 0.49 9.40 -2.13
CA PHE A 88 -0.57 9.52 -3.15
C PHE A 88 0.03 9.28 -4.52
N CYS A 89 -0.42 8.21 -5.18
CA CYS A 89 0.24 7.65 -6.35
C CYS A 89 -0.70 7.60 -7.57
N ASP A 90 -0.17 7.85 -8.76
CA ASP A 90 -0.83 7.58 -10.04
C ASP A 90 -0.71 6.08 -10.36
N GLY A 91 -1.66 5.30 -9.82
CA GLY A 91 -1.65 3.85 -9.89
C GLY A 91 -0.65 3.19 -8.94
N PHE A 92 -0.53 1.87 -9.07
CA PHE A 92 0.33 1.06 -8.21
C PHE A 92 1.82 1.35 -8.47
N LEU A 93 2.59 1.63 -7.41
CA LEU A 93 4.04 1.86 -7.51
C LEU A 93 4.82 0.61 -7.90
N GLU A 94 4.34 -0.56 -7.49
CA GLU A 94 4.93 -1.86 -7.81
C GLU A 94 3.84 -2.90 -8.07
N GLU A 95 4.12 -3.81 -9.00
CA GLU A 95 3.36 -5.06 -9.08
C GLU A 95 3.71 -5.93 -7.87
N PRO A 96 2.72 -6.52 -7.18
CA PRO A 96 2.98 -7.43 -6.08
C PRO A 96 3.87 -8.58 -6.52
N HIS A 97 4.80 -8.96 -5.65
CA HIS A 97 5.71 -10.09 -5.85
C HIS A 97 5.59 -11.15 -4.76
N GLU A 98 4.69 -10.90 -3.81
CA GLU A 98 4.32 -11.77 -2.70
C GLU A 98 2.80 -11.75 -2.52
N ILE A 99 2.27 -12.75 -1.84
CA ILE A 99 0.84 -12.87 -1.56
C ILE A 99 0.41 -11.68 -0.70
N THR A 100 -0.64 -10.99 -1.13
CA THR A 100 -1.10 -9.74 -0.50
C THR A 100 -2.41 -9.89 0.26
N ILE A 101 -3.21 -10.89 -0.10
CA ILE A 101 -4.52 -11.17 0.46
C ILE A 101 -4.60 -12.67 0.73
N ALA A 102 -4.87 -13.04 1.98
CA ALA A 102 -5.17 -14.41 2.34
C ALA A 102 -6.62 -14.56 2.81
N MET A 103 -7.18 -15.74 2.58
CA MET A 103 -8.39 -16.20 3.26
C MET A 103 -7.96 -17.22 4.30
N GLU A 104 -8.19 -16.91 5.58
CA GLU A 104 -7.74 -17.73 6.71
C GLU A 104 -8.90 -18.02 7.65
N ASP A 105 -8.86 -19.16 8.35
CA ASP A 105 -9.74 -19.35 9.51
C ASP A 105 -9.18 -18.66 10.77
N SER A 106 -9.91 -18.71 11.88
CA SER A 106 -9.51 -18.10 13.15
C SER A 106 -8.25 -18.73 13.76
N SER A 107 -7.86 -19.93 13.32
CA SER A 107 -6.63 -20.60 13.74
C SER A 107 -5.43 -20.26 12.84
N GLY A 108 -5.63 -19.43 11.81
CA GLY A 108 -4.61 -19.05 10.84
C GLY A 108 -4.39 -20.08 9.74
N ASN A 109 -5.27 -21.08 9.58
CA ASN A 109 -5.16 -22.00 8.45
C ASN A 109 -5.55 -21.26 7.18
N ARG A 110 -4.62 -21.19 6.23
CA ARG A 110 -4.85 -20.54 4.93
C ARG A 110 -5.69 -21.43 4.03
N ILE A 111 -6.90 -20.98 3.71
CA ILE A 111 -7.89 -21.67 2.87
C ILE A 111 -7.84 -21.14 1.43
N GLY A 112 -7.32 -19.94 1.22
CA GLY A 112 -7.12 -19.37 -0.11
C GLY A 112 -6.22 -18.14 -0.04
N HIS A 113 -5.82 -17.63 -1.21
CA HIS A 113 -5.07 -16.39 -1.31
C HIS A 113 -5.01 -15.87 -2.74
N ASP A 114 -4.61 -14.61 -2.89
CA ASP A 114 -4.27 -14.04 -4.18
C ASP A 114 -2.93 -14.59 -4.70
N VAL A 115 -2.78 -14.63 -6.02
CA VAL A 115 -1.56 -15.07 -6.69
C VAL A 115 -1.06 -13.92 -7.56
N PRO A 116 0.05 -13.28 -7.17
CA PRO A 116 0.70 -12.27 -7.99
C PRO A 116 1.11 -12.84 -9.36
N LYS A 117 1.15 -11.98 -10.39
CA LYS A 117 1.45 -12.39 -11.77
C LYS A 117 2.77 -13.16 -11.90
N CYS A 118 3.80 -12.75 -11.17
CA CYS A 118 5.10 -13.42 -11.18
C CYS A 118 5.08 -14.82 -10.56
N MET A 119 4.07 -15.14 -9.74
CA MET A 119 3.87 -16.44 -9.10
C MET A 119 2.93 -17.35 -9.90
N MET A 120 2.15 -16.83 -10.86
CA MET A 120 1.10 -17.58 -11.57
C MET A 120 1.57 -18.93 -12.13
N ALA A 121 2.75 -18.97 -12.76
CA ALA A 121 3.29 -20.20 -13.36
C ALA A 121 3.52 -21.33 -12.32
N GLU A 122 3.85 -20.98 -11.07
CA GLU A 122 3.98 -21.95 -9.98
C GLU A 122 2.62 -22.57 -9.62
N TYR A 123 1.55 -21.78 -9.71
CA TYR A 123 0.22 -22.20 -9.27
C TYR A 123 -0.65 -22.83 -10.36
N GLU A 124 -0.36 -22.59 -11.65
CA GLU A 124 -1.13 -23.14 -12.78
C GLU A 124 -1.17 -24.68 -12.79
N THR A 125 -0.12 -25.33 -12.29
CA THR A 125 0.00 -26.80 -12.31
C THR A 125 -0.50 -27.48 -11.04
N ARG A 126 -0.94 -26.70 -10.03
CA ARG A 126 -1.45 -27.22 -8.75
C ARG A 126 -2.77 -27.95 -8.97
N LYS A 127 -2.83 -29.20 -8.53
CA LYS A 127 -4.06 -30.03 -8.58
C LYS A 127 -4.88 -29.97 -7.30
N ASP A 128 -4.30 -29.43 -6.23
CA ASP A 128 -4.88 -29.31 -4.91
C ASP A 128 -5.50 -27.93 -4.65
N ALA A 129 -5.55 -27.07 -5.66
CA ALA A 129 -6.11 -25.73 -5.62
C ALA A 129 -7.16 -25.52 -6.72
N VAL A 130 -8.11 -24.63 -6.48
CA VAL A 130 -9.14 -24.22 -7.44
C VAL A 130 -9.08 -22.70 -7.59
N TRP A 131 -9.02 -22.22 -8.83
CA TRP A 131 -9.12 -20.79 -9.12
C TRP A 131 -10.58 -20.32 -9.02
N ILE A 132 -10.82 -19.29 -8.21
CA ILE A 132 -12.13 -18.65 -8.06
C ILE A 132 -12.19 -17.25 -8.69
N ALA A 133 -11.02 -16.68 -8.98
CA ALA A 133 -10.82 -15.46 -9.76
C ALA A 133 -9.54 -15.60 -10.60
N SER A 134 -9.26 -14.65 -11.49
CA SER A 134 -8.08 -14.65 -12.36
C SER A 134 -6.74 -14.69 -11.62
N ASN A 135 -6.73 -14.22 -10.37
CA ASN A 135 -5.56 -14.14 -9.52
C ASN A 135 -5.87 -14.63 -8.09
N PHE A 136 -6.90 -15.46 -7.87
CA PHE A 136 -7.22 -15.93 -6.52
C PHE A 136 -7.57 -17.42 -6.54
N LEU A 137 -6.91 -18.16 -5.64
CA LEU A 137 -7.10 -19.60 -5.49
C LEU A 137 -7.63 -19.96 -4.10
N VAL A 138 -8.25 -21.13 -4.01
CA VAL A 138 -8.70 -21.76 -2.77
C VAL A 138 -8.26 -23.21 -2.72
N TYR A 139 -8.05 -23.73 -1.51
CA TYR A 139 -7.62 -25.08 -1.22
C TYR A 139 -8.79 -25.91 -0.68
N PRO A 140 -9.55 -26.61 -1.54
CA PRO A 140 -10.76 -27.32 -1.11
C PRO A 140 -10.48 -28.47 -0.13
N ASN A 141 -9.25 -28.96 -0.09
CA ASN A 141 -8.84 -30.06 0.79
C ASN A 141 -8.37 -29.58 2.17
N ILE A 142 -8.25 -28.28 2.39
CA ILE A 142 -7.92 -27.73 3.71
C ILE A 142 -9.18 -27.72 4.55
N ARG A 143 -9.13 -28.42 5.69
CA ARG A 143 -10.22 -28.44 6.66
C ARG A 143 -10.26 -27.10 7.39
N GLN A 144 -11.24 -26.29 7.05
CA GLN A 144 -11.57 -25.07 7.76
C GLN A 144 -12.05 -25.39 9.19
N MET A 145 -11.40 -24.80 10.20
CA MET A 145 -11.68 -25.07 11.61
C MET A 145 -12.71 -24.11 12.23
N SER A 146 -12.94 -22.96 11.60
CA SER A 146 -13.92 -21.94 11.99
C SER A 146 -14.36 -21.10 10.79
N GLU A 147 -15.20 -20.09 10.97
CA GLU A 147 -15.47 -19.11 9.92
C GLU A 147 -14.18 -18.48 9.36
N ALA A 148 -14.22 -18.18 8.07
CA ALA A 148 -13.09 -17.63 7.33
C ALA A 148 -13.15 -16.09 7.34
N LYS A 149 -11.98 -15.48 7.34
CA LYS A 149 -11.76 -14.05 7.25
C LYS A 149 -10.85 -13.72 6.09
N VAL A 150 -10.99 -12.51 5.56
CA VAL A 150 -10.06 -11.92 4.60
C VAL A 150 -8.97 -11.18 5.37
N VAL A 151 -7.73 -11.46 5.04
CA VAL A 151 -6.56 -10.90 5.70
C VAL A 151 -5.71 -10.16 4.68
N ILE A 152 -5.49 -8.85 4.90
CA ILE A 152 -4.49 -8.09 4.14
C ILE A 152 -3.14 -8.30 4.80
N LEU A 153 -2.19 -8.82 4.01
CA LEU A 153 -0.85 -9.17 4.46
C LEU A 153 0.12 -8.00 4.28
N PRO A 154 1.10 -7.85 5.19
CA PRO A 154 2.23 -6.91 5.04
C PRO A 154 2.93 -7.09 3.69
N GLN A 155 3.21 -5.99 3.00
CA GLN A 155 3.99 -5.99 1.77
C GLN A 155 5.28 -5.21 1.92
N SER A 156 6.36 -5.74 1.40
CA SER A 156 7.59 -4.99 1.18
C SER A 156 7.40 -3.93 0.08
N LEU A 157 8.05 -2.78 0.25
CA LEU A 157 8.07 -1.71 -0.76
C LEU A 157 9.51 -1.52 -1.24
N ARG A 158 9.87 -2.22 -2.32
CA ARG A 158 11.25 -2.26 -2.83
C ARG A 158 11.75 -0.92 -3.34
N LEU A 159 10.84 -0.01 -3.68
CA LEU A 159 11.15 1.40 -3.96
C LEU A 159 12.01 2.02 -2.85
N LEU A 160 11.83 1.58 -1.60
CA LEU A 160 12.58 2.08 -0.44
C LEU A 160 13.78 1.19 -0.06
N ASP A 161 14.08 0.14 -0.82
CA ASP A 161 15.22 -0.74 -0.54
C ASP A 161 16.54 0.02 -0.69
N GLY A 162 17.40 -0.08 0.33
CA GLY A 162 18.73 0.52 0.31
C GLY A 162 18.75 2.05 0.47
N ILE A 163 17.61 2.67 0.79
CA ILE A 163 17.57 4.07 1.19
C ILE A 163 18.21 4.22 2.58
N ALA A 164 19.31 4.97 2.65
CA ALA A 164 20.03 5.19 3.90
C ALA A 164 19.09 5.77 4.98
N GLY A 165 19.11 5.17 6.17
CA GLY A 165 18.26 5.60 7.29
C GLY A 165 16.87 4.95 7.32
N VAL A 166 16.51 4.11 6.34
CA VAL A 166 15.21 3.43 6.25
C VAL A 166 15.43 1.92 6.27
N SER A 167 14.71 1.20 7.14
CA SER A 167 14.79 -0.26 7.25
C SER A 167 13.44 -0.88 7.59
N ASP A 168 13.32 -2.18 7.35
CA ASP A 168 12.14 -2.99 7.69
C ASP A 168 10.81 -2.38 7.23
N VAL A 169 10.75 -2.07 5.93
CA VAL A 169 9.62 -1.38 5.31
C VAL A 169 8.44 -2.34 5.14
N VAL A 170 7.28 -1.92 5.65
CA VAL A 170 5.99 -2.58 5.45
C VAL A 170 5.04 -1.59 4.80
N SER A 171 4.19 -2.07 3.88
CA SER A 171 3.25 -1.23 3.16
C SER A 171 1.95 -1.93 2.83
N PHE A 172 0.91 -1.13 2.56
CA PHE A 172 -0.37 -1.58 2.00
C PHE A 172 -1.15 -0.42 1.37
N TYR A 173 -1.99 -0.74 0.39
CA TYR A 173 -2.94 0.22 -0.16
C TYR A 173 -4.21 0.27 0.68
N THR A 174 -4.69 1.48 0.96
CA THR A 174 -5.82 1.69 1.86
C THR A 174 -7.15 1.27 1.23
N CYS A 175 -8.15 1.05 2.09
CA CYS A 175 -9.54 0.95 1.69
C CYS A 175 -10.05 2.29 1.11
N THR A 176 -11.17 2.24 0.38
CA THR A 176 -11.70 3.42 -0.33
C THR A 176 -12.06 4.57 0.61
N SER A 177 -12.59 4.31 1.81
CA SER A 177 -12.98 5.39 2.72
C SER A 177 -11.75 6.06 3.35
N ALA A 178 -10.75 5.28 3.75
CA ALA A 178 -9.45 5.78 4.21
C ALA A 178 -8.73 6.59 3.12
N ASP A 179 -8.73 6.10 1.86
CA ASP A 179 -8.16 6.82 0.71
C ASP A 179 -8.81 8.21 0.53
N ILE A 180 -10.15 8.27 0.55
CA ILE A 180 -10.89 9.53 0.44
C ILE A 180 -10.55 10.46 1.61
N MET A 181 -10.52 9.93 2.83
CA MET A 181 -10.22 10.69 4.06
C MET A 181 -8.82 11.30 4.00
N LEU A 182 -7.79 10.51 3.67
CA LEU A 182 -6.41 10.97 3.60
C LEU A 182 -6.21 11.99 2.48
N LYS A 183 -6.78 11.76 1.29
CA LYS A 183 -6.70 12.72 0.19
C LYS A 183 -7.32 14.06 0.56
N ARG A 184 -8.46 14.07 1.24
CA ARG A 184 -9.10 15.31 1.72
C ARG A 184 -8.27 16.03 2.77
N ARG A 185 -7.51 15.30 3.57
CA ARG A 185 -6.65 15.86 4.62
C ARG A 185 -5.36 16.47 4.05
N TYR A 186 -4.72 15.80 3.10
CA TYR A 186 -3.35 16.12 2.70
C TYR A 186 -3.20 16.71 1.30
N MET A 187 -4.11 16.42 0.37
CA MET A 187 -4.04 16.97 -0.98
C MET A 187 -4.76 18.30 -1.06
N GLU A 188 -4.14 19.28 -1.71
CA GLU A 188 -4.81 20.57 -2.01
C GLU A 188 -6.02 20.38 -2.95
N ARG A 189 -5.90 19.40 -3.86
CA ARG A 189 -6.94 19.03 -4.81
C ARG A 189 -7.18 17.54 -4.74
N TYR A 190 -8.44 17.18 -4.48
CA TYR A 190 -8.88 15.78 -4.50
C TYR A 190 -8.79 15.20 -5.92
N GLU A 191 -7.99 14.15 -6.08
CA GLU A 191 -7.83 13.40 -7.34
C GLU A 191 -8.32 11.95 -7.16
N PRO A 192 -9.53 11.61 -7.66
CA PRO A 192 -10.12 10.28 -7.45
C PRO A 192 -9.38 9.13 -8.12
N SER A 193 -8.60 9.38 -9.18
CA SER A 193 -7.89 8.35 -9.94
C SER A 193 -6.62 7.85 -9.26
N MET A 194 -6.08 8.62 -8.32
CA MET A 194 -4.90 8.22 -7.57
C MET A 194 -5.24 7.12 -6.57
N CYS A 195 -4.25 6.40 -6.08
CA CYS A 195 -4.40 5.49 -4.95
C CYS A 195 -3.50 5.95 -3.80
N THR A 196 -3.90 5.62 -2.57
CA THR A 196 -3.14 5.92 -1.37
C THR A 196 -2.43 4.66 -0.87
N LEU A 197 -1.10 4.74 -0.78
CA LEU A 197 -0.23 3.71 -0.21
C LEU A 197 0.28 4.20 1.15
N ILE A 198 0.14 3.36 2.17
CA ILE A 198 0.74 3.57 3.48
C ILE A 198 2.02 2.75 3.54
N ALA A 199 3.10 3.34 4.04
CA ALA A 199 4.34 2.65 4.32
C ALA A 199 4.87 3.00 5.72
N GLY A 200 5.05 1.98 6.56
CA GLY A 200 5.74 2.09 7.84
C GLY A 200 7.18 1.57 7.71
N PHE A 201 8.13 2.19 8.42
CA PHE A 201 9.52 1.74 8.45
C PHE A 201 10.24 2.18 9.73
N ASP A 202 11.31 1.46 10.06
CA ASP A 202 12.18 1.76 11.20
C ASP A 202 13.39 2.59 10.76
N PHE A 203 13.83 3.50 11.62
CA PHE A 203 15.05 4.25 11.38
C PHE A 203 16.25 3.31 11.55
N GLU A 204 17.18 3.32 10.59
CA GLU A 204 18.45 2.62 10.81
C GLU A 204 19.17 3.24 12.01
N ASN A 205 19.26 2.49 13.11
CA ASN A 205 20.03 2.91 14.28
C ASN A 205 21.50 3.03 13.86
N GLY A 206 21.97 4.27 13.71
CA GLY A 206 23.27 4.60 13.16
C GLY A 206 24.39 3.79 13.79
N LYS A 207 25.05 2.95 12.99
CA LYS A 207 26.47 2.68 13.17
C LYS A 207 27.22 3.86 12.55
N HIS A 208 27.35 4.94 13.31
CA HIS A 208 28.36 5.96 13.05
C HIS A 208 29.67 5.58 13.74
#